data_AF-A0A1D9QL66-F1
#
_entry.id   AF-A0A1D9QL66-F1
#
_cell.length_a   1.000
_cell.length_b   1.000
_cell.length_c   1.000
_cell.angle_alpha   90.00
_cell.angle_beta   90.00
_cell.angle_gamma   90.00
#
_symmetry.space_group_name_H-M   'P 1'
#
loop_
_entity.id
_entity.type
_entity.pdbx_description
1 polymer ?
#
loop_
_entity_poly.entity_id
_entity_poly.type
_entity_poly.pdbx_seq_one_letter_code
_entity_poly.pdbx_strand_id
1 'polypeptide(L)'
;MTMAMSARQMSALIEVLANQEQLNRGISAVKAEQESSRLERQISAREATLKKKLDILCTIDVRKWQDSNVRLRQSGTGLWFTESKELQDWASADHSKLWVYGIGLAIFYCDYKDSRTHDPRTILGELARQLIQHENAFIQLEAFCKKHNMTESAQGSATPEDFCQLIVEISKNFISTSIVVDGLDEAGELRADGYKAPRIPKSGTGNNQNLAC
;
A
#
# COMPACT_ATOMS: atom_id res chain seq x y z
N MET A 1 77.33 -20.01 3.29
CA MET A 1 76.74 -19.66 4.60
C MET A 1 75.30 -20.13 4.58
N THR A 2 75.03 -21.23 5.26
CA THR A 2 73.78 -21.97 5.25
C THR A 2 72.75 -21.36 6.18
N MET A 3 71.61 -21.05 5.57
CA MET A 3 70.26 -20.96 6.12
C MET A 3 70.08 -21.55 7.52
N ALA A 4 69.86 -20.68 8.51
CA ALA A 4 69.21 -21.06 9.77
C ALA A 4 68.23 -19.95 10.15
N MET A 5 67.08 -19.89 9.46
CA MET A 5 65.89 -19.30 10.07
C MET A 5 65.49 -20.22 11.22
N SER A 6 65.58 -19.73 12.45
CA SER A 6 65.25 -20.55 13.63
C SER A 6 63.75 -20.90 13.58
N ALA A 7 63.40 -22.16 13.86
CA ALA A 7 62.02 -22.66 13.82
C ALA A 7 61.01 -21.80 14.64
N ARG A 8 61.50 -21.08 15.66
CA ARG A 8 60.71 -20.15 16.47
C ARG A 8 60.26 -18.91 15.69
N GLN A 9 61.10 -18.37 14.81
CA GLN A 9 60.75 -17.22 13.98
C GLN A 9 59.68 -17.58 12.95
N MET A 10 59.77 -18.79 12.41
CA MET A 10 58.80 -19.31 11.44
C MET A 10 57.43 -19.57 12.08
N SER A 11 57.43 -20.08 13.31
CA SER A 11 56.19 -20.30 14.08
C SER A 11 55.47 -18.98 14.40
N ALA A 12 56.22 -17.96 14.83
CA ALA A 12 55.68 -16.62 15.09
C ALA A 12 55.08 -15.98 13.82
N LEU A 13 55.70 -16.18 12.65
CA LEU A 13 55.16 -15.70 11.38
C LEU A 13 53.85 -16.38 10.98
N ILE A 14 53.73 -17.69 11.19
CA ILE A 14 52.49 -18.44 10.92
C ILE A 14 51.34 -17.91 11.79
N GLU A 15 51.60 -17.66 13.07
CA GLU A 15 50.62 -17.12 14.00
C GLU A 15 50.17 -15.71 13.58
N VAL A 16 51.10 -14.86 13.16
CA VAL A 16 50.78 -13.51 12.65
C VAL A 16 49.93 -13.57 11.37
N LEU A 17 50.26 -14.46 10.43
CA LEU A 17 49.50 -14.63 9.19
C LEU A 17 48.07 -15.15 9.46
N ALA A 18 47.93 -16.12 10.37
CA ALA A 18 46.62 -16.62 10.79
C ALA A 18 45.76 -15.51 11.44
N ASN A 19 46.38 -14.69 12.30
CA ASN A 19 45.72 -13.54 12.90
C ASN A 19 45.33 -12.48 11.87
N GLN A 20 46.18 -12.22 10.86
CA GLN A 20 45.85 -11.31 9.75
C GLN A 20 44.68 -11.81 8.91
N GLU A 21 44.62 -13.11 8.62
CA GLU A 21 43.50 -13.70 7.89
C GLU A 21 42.20 -13.59 8.70
N GLN A 22 42.25 -13.89 10.00
CA GLN A 22 41.12 -13.75 10.89
C GLN A 22 40.64 -12.28 11.01
N LEU A 23 41.57 -11.33 11.09
CA LEU A 23 41.26 -9.90 11.07
C LEU A 23 40.62 -9.47 9.75
N ASN A 24 41.15 -9.91 8.61
CA ASN A 24 40.58 -9.60 7.31
C ASN A 24 39.16 -10.15 7.15
N ARG A 25 38.93 -11.39 7.61
CA ARG A 25 37.58 -11.98 7.65
C ARG A 25 36.63 -11.17 8.53
N GLY A 26 37.07 -10.74 9.71
CA GLY A 26 36.30 -9.87 10.61
C GLY A 26 35.96 -8.52 9.97
N ILE A 27 36.94 -7.87 9.32
CA ILE A 27 36.74 -6.59 8.62
C ILE A 27 35.73 -6.75 7.47
N SER A 28 35.82 -7.82 6.69
CA SER A 28 34.86 -8.10 5.61
C SER A 28 33.44 -8.31 6.14
N ALA A 29 33.29 -9.01 7.28
CA ALA A 29 31.98 -9.20 7.93
C ALA A 29 31.39 -7.87 8.44
N VAL A 30 32.19 -7.07 9.16
CA VAL A 30 31.78 -5.75 9.65
C VAL A 30 31.42 -4.82 8.49
N LYS A 31 32.18 -4.87 7.38
CA LYS A 31 31.87 -4.07 6.18
C LYS A 31 30.53 -4.47 5.57
N ALA A 32 30.23 -5.77 5.48
CA ALA A 32 28.95 -6.25 4.96
C ALA A 32 27.77 -5.84 5.86
N GLU A 33 27.93 -5.95 7.18
CA GLU A 33 26.94 -5.51 8.17
C GLU A 33 26.72 -3.99 8.12
N GLN A 34 27.79 -3.21 7.94
CA GLN A 34 27.71 -1.77 7.80
C GLN A 34 26.96 -1.35 6.52
N GLU A 35 27.19 -2.03 5.39
CA GLU A 35 26.45 -1.78 4.15
C GLU A 35 24.97 -2.18 4.30
N SER A 36 24.66 -3.31 4.92
CA SER A 36 23.26 -3.71 5.24
C SER A 36 22.57 -2.64 6.09
N SER A 37 23.22 -2.22 7.18
CA SER A 37 22.71 -1.15 8.07
C SER A 37 22.54 0.17 7.34
N ARG A 38 23.39 0.49 6.35
CA ARG A 38 23.30 1.70 5.55
C ARG A 38 22.10 1.66 4.61
N LEU A 39 21.87 0.52 3.96
CA LEU A 39 20.72 0.31 3.09
C LEU A 39 19.42 0.39 3.89
N GLU A 40 19.34 -0.25 5.05
CA GLU A 40 18.18 -0.17 5.94
C GLU A 40 17.88 1.27 6.37
N ARG A 41 18.91 2.04 6.76
CA ARG A 41 18.76 3.46 7.10
C ARG A 41 18.26 4.28 5.91
N GLN A 42 18.74 4.01 4.70
CA GLN A 42 18.29 4.71 3.49
C GLN A 42 16.83 4.39 3.16
N ILE A 43 16.42 3.11 3.27
CA ILE A 43 15.04 2.68 3.08
C ILE A 43 14.13 3.36 4.10
N SER A 44 14.49 3.30 5.38
CA SER A 44 13.72 3.92 6.46
C SER A 44 13.60 5.44 6.30
N ALA A 45 14.68 6.13 5.95
CA ALA A 45 14.67 7.57 5.71
C ALA A 45 13.80 7.95 4.50
N ARG A 46 13.85 7.14 3.43
CA ARG A 46 12.99 7.29 2.26
C ARG A 46 11.53 7.12 2.66
N GLU A 47 11.17 6.02 3.32
CA GLU A 47 9.81 5.75 3.79
C GLU A 47 9.27 6.85 4.71
N ALA A 48 10.08 7.39 5.61
CA ALA A 48 9.70 8.51 6.47
C ALA A 48 9.37 9.77 5.64
N THR A 49 10.14 10.03 4.59
CA THR A 49 9.89 11.14 3.66
C THR A 49 8.62 10.90 2.86
N LEU A 50 8.40 9.67 2.37
CA LEU A 50 7.20 9.30 1.63
C LEU A 50 5.95 9.45 2.49
N LYS A 51 6.03 9.01 3.76
CA LYS A 51 4.92 9.12 4.70
C LYS A 51 4.50 10.58 4.90
N LYS A 52 5.45 11.50 5.08
CA LYS A 52 5.15 12.95 5.20
C LYS A 52 4.42 13.51 3.98
N LYS A 53 4.87 13.15 2.77
CA LYS A 53 4.22 13.61 1.53
C LYS A 53 2.81 13.07 1.36
N LEU A 54 2.61 11.80 1.71
CA LEU A 54 1.31 11.13 1.63
C LEU A 54 0.31 11.66 2.65
N ASP A 55 0.78 12.08 3.83
CA ASP A 55 -0.05 12.68 4.90
C ASP A 55 -0.75 13.97 4.47
N ILE A 56 -0.20 14.66 3.44
CA ILE A 56 -0.81 15.85 2.84
C ILE A 56 -2.15 15.53 2.16
N LEU A 57 -2.29 14.32 1.56
CA LEU A 57 -3.54 13.93 0.90
C LEU A 57 -4.61 13.50 1.89
N CYS A 58 -4.22 12.69 2.86
CA CYS A 58 -5.10 12.16 3.88
C CYS A 58 -4.27 11.80 5.12
N THR A 59 -4.68 12.32 6.27
CA THR A 59 -4.06 12.03 7.57
C THR A 59 -4.53 10.70 8.17
N ILE A 60 -5.52 10.07 7.54
CA ILE A 60 -6.09 8.83 8.08
C ILE A 60 -5.31 7.62 7.60
N ASP A 61 -4.82 6.85 8.56
CA ASP A 61 -4.18 5.57 8.29
C ASP A 61 -5.21 4.43 8.30
N VAL A 62 -5.70 4.04 7.11
CA VAL A 62 -6.66 2.93 6.94
C VAL A 62 -6.13 1.61 7.50
N ARG A 63 -4.80 1.43 7.58
CA ARG A 63 -4.23 0.21 8.16
C ARG A 63 -4.67 0.01 9.60
N LYS A 64 -4.89 1.10 10.34
CA LYS A 64 -5.43 1.00 11.71
C LYS A 64 -6.81 0.36 11.74
N TRP A 65 -7.66 0.68 10.77
CA TRP A 65 -8.98 0.06 10.66
C TRP A 65 -8.88 -1.37 10.16
N GLN A 66 -7.98 -1.65 9.21
CA GLN A 66 -7.72 -3.03 8.80
C GLN A 66 -7.30 -3.89 9.99
N ASP A 67 -6.36 -3.42 10.81
CA ASP A 67 -5.90 -4.10 12.02
C ASP A 67 -7.01 -4.24 13.07
N SER A 68 -7.82 -3.18 13.24
CA SER A 68 -8.95 -3.18 14.19
C SER A 68 -10.05 -4.14 13.73
N ASN A 69 -10.40 -4.13 12.44
CA ASN A 69 -11.38 -5.03 11.85
C ASN A 69 -10.90 -6.47 11.89
N VAL A 70 -9.60 -6.73 11.70
CA VAL A 70 -9.00 -8.06 11.93
C VAL A 70 -9.19 -8.51 13.38
N ARG A 71 -9.05 -7.62 14.36
CA ARG A 71 -9.26 -7.92 15.79
C ARG A 71 -10.73 -8.05 16.19
N LEU A 72 -11.63 -7.34 15.51
CA LEU A 72 -13.08 -7.37 15.75
C LEU A 72 -13.76 -8.59 15.11
N ARG A 73 -13.08 -9.30 14.20
CA ARG A 73 -13.56 -10.59 13.72
C ARG A 73 -13.76 -11.53 14.91
N GLN A 74 -14.92 -12.19 14.96
CA GLN A 74 -15.10 -13.28 15.90
C GLN A 74 -14.06 -14.37 15.61
N SER A 75 -13.38 -14.84 16.64
CA SER A 75 -12.43 -15.96 16.51
C SER A 75 -13.19 -17.16 15.97
N GLY A 76 -12.75 -17.72 14.84
CA GLY A 76 -13.50 -18.77 14.14
C GLY A 76 -14.01 -18.37 12.76
N THR A 77 -14.28 -17.08 12.55
CA THR A 77 -14.86 -16.60 11.30
C THR A 77 -13.85 -16.72 10.16
N GLY A 78 -14.24 -17.43 9.11
CA GLY A 78 -13.40 -17.68 7.95
C GLY A 78 -12.45 -18.86 8.10
N LEU A 79 -12.29 -19.46 9.29
CA LEU A 79 -11.41 -20.64 9.48
C LEU A 79 -11.82 -21.80 8.59
N TRP A 80 -13.13 -22.01 8.40
CA TRP A 80 -13.67 -23.04 7.50
C TRP A 80 -13.13 -22.95 6.07
N PHE A 81 -12.71 -21.74 5.63
CA PHE A 81 -12.12 -21.48 4.34
C PHE A 81 -10.59 -21.35 4.44
N THR A 82 -10.08 -20.52 5.37
CA THR A 82 -8.64 -20.21 5.49
C THR A 82 -7.81 -21.37 6.01
N GLU A 83 -8.38 -22.23 6.86
CA GLU A 83 -7.75 -23.44 7.38
C GLU A 83 -8.23 -24.71 6.64
N SER A 84 -9.04 -24.55 5.59
CA SER A 84 -9.41 -25.69 4.76
C SER A 84 -8.16 -26.33 4.15
N LYS A 85 -8.15 -27.65 4.08
CA LYS A 85 -7.03 -28.39 3.50
C LYS A 85 -6.84 -27.99 2.04
N GLU A 86 -7.95 -27.81 1.33
CA GLU A 86 -7.99 -27.40 -0.07
C GLU A 86 -7.27 -26.06 -0.29
N LEU A 87 -7.52 -25.05 0.55
CA LEU A 87 -6.85 -23.75 0.41
C LEU A 87 -5.38 -23.80 0.85
N GLN A 88 -5.05 -24.57 1.89
CA GLN A 88 -3.67 -24.70 2.37
C GLN A 88 -2.80 -25.46 1.36
N ASP A 89 -3.33 -26.53 0.78
CA ASP A 89 -2.69 -27.30 -0.29
C ASP A 89 -2.49 -26.41 -1.52
N TRP A 90 -3.51 -25.63 -1.91
CA TRP A 90 -3.38 -24.64 -2.98
C TRP A 90 -2.31 -23.58 -2.65
N ALA A 91 -2.36 -22.95 -1.49
CA ALA A 91 -1.43 -21.87 -1.12
C ALA A 91 0.04 -22.34 -0.98
N SER A 92 0.25 -23.62 -0.71
CA SER A 92 1.56 -24.27 -0.59
C SER A 92 2.07 -24.82 -1.93
N ALA A 93 1.21 -24.97 -2.94
CA ALA A 93 1.62 -25.44 -4.25
C ALA A 93 2.51 -24.41 -4.98
N ASP A 94 3.46 -24.90 -5.77
CA ASP A 94 4.29 -24.06 -6.61
C ASP A 94 3.45 -23.28 -7.63
N HIS A 95 3.81 -22.01 -7.85
CA HIS A 95 3.09 -21.08 -8.74
C HIS A 95 1.62 -20.81 -8.39
N SER A 96 1.14 -21.18 -7.20
CA SER A 96 -0.22 -20.88 -6.71
C SER A 96 -0.48 -19.39 -6.47
N LYS A 97 0.57 -18.65 -6.12
CA LYS A 97 0.52 -17.22 -5.83
C LYS A 97 0.70 -16.44 -7.13
N LEU A 98 -0.38 -15.82 -7.57
CA LEU A 98 -0.34 -14.92 -8.72
C LEU A 98 0.18 -13.55 -8.29
N TRP A 99 1.41 -13.23 -8.70
CA TRP A 99 1.96 -11.88 -8.60
C TRP A 99 1.68 -11.15 -9.90
N VAL A 100 0.58 -10.42 -9.96
CA VAL A 100 0.30 -9.56 -11.13
C VAL A 100 0.96 -8.20 -10.90
N TYR A 101 2.01 -7.94 -11.64
CA TYR A 101 2.63 -6.62 -11.70
C TYR A 101 1.77 -5.66 -12.53
N GLY A 102 1.75 -4.39 -12.14
CA GLY A 102 1.03 -3.34 -12.88
C GLY A 102 -0.47 -3.25 -12.59
N ILE A 103 -0.98 -3.94 -11.55
CA ILE A 103 -2.33 -3.70 -11.04
C ILE A 103 -2.25 -2.73 -9.85
N GLY A 104 -2.91 -1.59 -9.98
CA GLY A 104 -3.15 -0.66 -8.88
C GLY A 104 -4.33 -1.14 -8.06
N LEU A 105 -4.14 -1.34 -6.76
CA LEU A 105 -5.21 -1.74 -5.84
C LEU A 105 -5.36 -0.68 -4.75
N ALA A 106 -6.59 -0.21 -4.56
CA ALA A 106 -6.93 0.64 -3.42
C ALA A 106 -8.16 0.07 -2.72
N ILE A 107 -8.08 0.00 -1.39
CA ILE A 107 -9.12 -0.56 -0.54
C ILE A 107 -9.47 0.46 0.54
N PHE A 108 -10.75 0.75 0.69
CA PHE A 108 -11.26 1.59 1.75
C PHE A 108 -12.43 0.91 2.45
N TYR A 109 -12.52 1.09 3.77
CA TYR A 109 -13.63 0.59 4.58
C TYR A 109 -14.29 1.78 5.27
N CYS A 110 -15.59 1.95 5.05
CA CYS A 110 -16.40 2.93 5.76
C CYS A 110 -16.81 2.35 7.11
N ASP A 111 -16.43 3.03 8.21
CA ASP A 111 -16.77 2.62 9.57
C ASP A 111 -17.88 3.52 10.12
N TYR A 112 -19.03 2.93 10.44
CA TYR A 112 -20.20 3.61 10.99
C TYR A 112 -19.92 4.41 12.26
N LYS A 113 -18.89 4.02 13.04
CA LYS A 113 -18.50 4.69 14.28
C LYS A 113 -17.65 5.94 14.00
N ASP A 114 -17.00 6.01 12.85
CA ASP A 114 -16.06 7.08 12.52
C ASP A 114 -16.61 7.93 11.39
N SER A 115 -17.24 9.06 11.76
CA SER A 115 -17.82 10.00 10.80
C SER A 115 -16.82 10.57 9.80
N ARG A 116 -15.51 10.48 10.07
CA ARG A 116 -14.47 10.88 9.11
C ARG A 116 -14.44 9.96 7.89
N THR A 117 -14.81 8.69 8.07
CA THR A 117 -14.90 7.71 6.97
C THR A 117 -16.08 7.96 6.03
N HIS A 118 -16.99 8.86 6.41
CA HIS A 118 -18.18 9.18 5.63
C HIS A 118 -17.95 10.41 4.72
N ASP A 119 -16.83 11.12 4.89
CA ASP A 119 -16.50 12.29 4.10
C ASP A 119 -15.89 11.88 2.74
N PRO A 120 -16.51 12.24 1.59
CA PRO A 120 -16.03 11.87 0.26
C PRO A 120 -14.59 12.31 -0.01
N ARG A 121 -14.17 13.47 0.52
CA ARG A 121 -12.79 13.95 0.37
C ARG A 121 -11.80 13.02 1.07
N THR A 122 -12.13 12.57 2.26
CA THR A 122 -11.32 11.62 3.02
C THR A 122 -11.20 10.28 2.30
N ILE A 123 -12.31 9.74 1.79
CA ILE A 123 -12.32 8.48 1.03
C ILE A 123 -11.42 8.61 -0.20
N LEU A 124 -11.64 9.64 -1.03
CA LEU A 124 -10.89 9.83 -2.28
C LEU A 124 -9.41 10.15 -2.05
N GLY A 125 -9.09 10.98 -1.05
CA GLY A 125 -7.72 11.30 -0.68
C GLY A 125 -6.93 10.05 -0.26
N GLU A 126 -7.58 9.13 0.45
CA GLU A 126 -6.97 7.88 0.87
C GLU A 126 -6.81 6.86 -0.26
N LEU A 127 -7.79 6.76 -1.15
CA LEU A 127 -7.66 5.95 -2.37
C LEU A 127 -6.48 6.44 -3.22
N ALA A 128 -6.36 7.75 -3.42
CA ALA A 128 -5.22 8.35 -4.12
C ALA A 128 -3.89 8.05 -3.40
N ARG A 129 -3.87 8.14 -2.06
CA ARG A 129 -2.70 7.82 -1.23
C ARG A 129 -2.20 6.40 -1.47
N GLN A 130 -3.10 5.42 -1.51
CA GLN A 130 -2.75 4.01 -1.73
C GLN A 130 -2.21 3.78 -3.15
N LEU A 131 -2.85 4.35 -4.18
CA LEU A 131 -2.40 4.20 -5.57
C LEU A 131 -1.02 4.85 -5.80
N ILE A 132 -0.76 6.03 -5.23
CA ILE A 132 0.55 6.68 -5.33
C ILE A 132 1.64 5.83 -4.67
N GLN A 133 1.33 5.21 -3.53
CA GLN A 133 2.27 4.35 -2.80
C GLN A 133 2.64 3.09 -3.60
N HIS A 134 1.71 2.55 -4.39
CA HIS A 134 1.96 1.37 -5.22
C HIS A 134 2.96 1.61 -6.35
N GLU A 135 2.88 2.75 -7.04
CA GLU A 135 3.72 3.03 -8.22
C GLU A 135 4.76 4.13 -8.03
N ASN A 136 4.92 4.65 -6.82
CA ASN A 136 5.81 5.77 -6.52
C ASN A 136 5.50 7.01 -7.38
N ALA A 137 4.21 7.30 -7.62
CA ALA A 137 3.72 8.40 -8.46
C ALA A 137 3.83 9.78 -7.77
N PHE A 138 5.02 10.11 -7.26
CA PHE A 138 5.25 11.31 -6.45
C PHE A 138 5.23 12.61 -7.26
N ILE A 139 5.52 12.53 -8.56
CA ILE A 139 5.51 13.69 -9.45
C ILE A 139 4.07 14.23 -9.57
N GLN A 140 3.11 13.33 -9.77
CA GLN A 140 1.68 13.66 -9.83
C GLN A 140 1.19 14.24 -8.49
N LEU A 141 1.64 13.67 -7.38
CA LEU A 141 1.34 14.18 -6.04
C LEU A 141 1.84 15.61 -5.84
N GLU A 142 3.11 15.89 -6.14
CA GLU A 142 3.70 17.22 -5.97
C GLU A 142 3.03 18.26 -6.88
N ALA A 143 2.72 17.88 -8.12
CA ALA A 143 1.99 18.74 -9.05
C ALA A 143 0.60 19.09 -8.51
N PHE A 144 -0.12 18.10 -7.97
CA PHE A 144 -1.43 18.28 -7.37
C PHE A 144 -1.38 19.19 -6.13
N CYS A 145 -0.47 18.91 -5.20
CA CYS A 145 -0.32 19.72 -3.98
C CYS A 145 0.01 21.17 -4.31
N LYS A 146 0.89 21.41 -5.30
CA LYS A 146 1.24 22.76 -5.76
C LYS A 146 0.04 23.47 -6.41
N LYS A 147 -0.75 22.75 -7.22
CA LYS A 147 -1.94 23.30 -7.89
C LYS A 147 -3.01 23.75 -6.90
N HIS A 148 -3.20 22.99 -5.83
CA HIS A 148 -4.26 23.25 -4.83
C HIS A 148 -3.76 23.93 -3.55
N ASN A 149 -2.51 24.43 -3.55
CA ASN A 149 -1.85 25.05 -2.39
C ASN A 149 -1.96 24.21 -1.10
N MET A 150 -1.84 22.89 -1.24
CA MET A 150 -1.90 21.95 -0.12
C MET A 150 -0.55 21.90 0.57
N THR A 151 -0.57 21.97 1.89
CA THR A 151 0.62 21.85 2.75
C THR A 151 0.28 20.95 3.94
N GLU A 152 1.29 20.50 4.70
CA GLU A 152 1.09 19.68 5.90
C GLU A 152 0.09 20.31 6.90
N SER A 153 -0.04 21.65 6.89
CA SER A 153 -0.89 22.40 7.82
C SER A 153 -2.21 22.90 7.21
N ALA A 154 -2.41 22.75 5.89
CA ALA A 154 -3.58 23.28 5.19
C ALA A 154 -4.08 22.28 4.15
N GLN A 155 -5.34 21.85 4.33
CA GLN A 155 -6.03 20.92 3.41
C GLN A 155 -6.26 21.48 1.98
N GLY A 156 -5.80 22.71 1.72
CA GLY A 156 -5.85 23.38 0.42
C GLY A 156 -7.27 23.63 -0.09
N SER A 157 -7.37 24.02 -1.35
CA SER A 157 -8.66 24.27 -2.03
C SER A 157 -9.16 23.09 -2.85
N ALA A 158 -8.50 21.93 -2.79
CA ALA A 158 -8.87 20.74 -3.57
C ALA A 158 -10.32 20.35 -3.32
N THR A 159 -11.06 19.96 -4.34
CA THR A 159 -12.44 19.48 -4.26
C THR A 159 -12.48 17.95 -4.43
N PRO A 160 -13.57 17.26 -4.05
CA PRO A 160 -13.73 15.83 -4.37
C PRO A 160 -13.52 15.52 -5.86
N GLU A 161 -13.97 16.42 -6.74
CA GLU A 161 -13.79 16.32 -8.18
C GLU A 161 -12.30 16.38 -8.58
N ASP A 162 -11.51 17.21 -7.91
CA ASP A 162 -10.06 17.28 -8.14
C ASP A 162 -9.37 15.97 -7.72
N PHE A 163 -9.79 15.34 -6.62
CA PHE A 163 -9.26 14.03 -6.23
C PHE A 163 -9.65 12.93 -7.21
N CYS A 164 -10.87 12.95 -7.75
CA CYS A 164 -11.26 12.04 -8.83
C CYS A 164 -10.36 12.20 -10.06
N GLN A 165 -10.05 13.45 -10.46
CA GLN A 165 -9.12 13.71 -11.56
C GLN A 165 -7.71 13.19 -11.28
N LEU A 166 -7.23 13.38 -10.04
CA LEU A 166 -5.93 12.86 -9.61
C LEU A 166 -5.89 11.33 -9.67
N ILE A 167 -6.91 10.63 -9.15
CA ILE A 167 -7.01 9.16 -9.21
C ILE A 167 -7.00 8.69 -10.66
N VAL A 168 -7.74 9.36 -11.55
CA VAL A 168 -7.73 9.05 -12.99
C VAL A 168 -6.34 9.26 -13.60
N GLU A 169 -5.63 10.33 -13.23
CA GLU A 169 -4.27 10.57 -13.70
C GLU A 169 -3.29 9.48 -13.23
N ILE A 170 -3.34 9.11 -11.95
CA ILE A 170 -2.51 8.04 -11.38
C ILE A 170 -2.85 6.70 -12.01
N SER A 171 -4.14 6.42 -12.27
CA SER A 171 -4.59 5.15 -12.82
C SER A 171 -3.98 4.83 -14.19
N LYS A 172 -3.54 5.85 -14.95
CA LYS A 172 -2.86 5.68 -16.25
C LYS A 172 -1.49 5.03 -16.17
N ASN A 173 -0.86 5.06 -15.01
CA ASN A 173 0.43 4.44 -14.80
C ASN A 173 0.27 2.90 -14.65
N PHE A 174 -0.90 2.45 -14.22
CA PHE A 174 -1.23 1.04 -14.08
C PHE A 174 -1.84 0.45 -15.35
N ILE A 175 -1.61 -0.84 -15.57
CA ILE A 175 -2.27 -1.62 -16.63
C ILE A 175 -3.76 -1.78 -16.31
N SER A 176 -4.07 -1.96 -15.03
CA SER A 176 -5.43 -2.05 -14.51
C SER A 176 -5.48 -1.47 -13.10
N THR A 177 -6.56 -0.76 -12.78
CA THR A 177 -6.78 -0.21 -11.43
C THR A 177 -8.08 -0.79 -10.87
N SER A 178 -8.00 -1.41 -9.70
CA SER A 178 -9.15 -1.94 -8.96
C SER A 178 -9.33 -1.16 -7.65
N ILE A 179 -10.54 -0.69 -7.41
CA ILE A 179 -10.91 0.04 -6.19
C ILE A 179 -12.02 -0.73 -5.49
N VAL A 180 -11.80 -1.05 -4.22
CA VAL A 180 -12.79 -1.72 -3.37
C VAL A 180 -13.16 -0.77 -2.24
N VAL A 181 -14.44 -0.41 -2.17
CA VAL A 181 -14.99 0.34 -1.04
C VAL A 181 -16.05 -0.52 -0.37
N ASP A 182 -15.78 -0.89 0.88
CA ASP A 182 -16.66 -1.75 1.69
C ASP A 182 -17.35 -0.93 2.79
N GLY A 183 -18.53 -1.36 3.22
CA GLY A 183 -19.36 -0.66 4.20
C GLY A 183 -19.99 0.64 3.69
N LEU A 184 -20.20 0.80 2.37
CA LEU A 184 -20.79 2.03 1.80
C LEU A 184 -22.16 2.40 2.38
N ASP A 185 -22.91 1.40 2.84
CA ASP A 185 -24.19 1.56 3.53
C ASP A 185 -24.08 2.25 4.90
N GLU A 186 -22.88 2.30 5.47
CA GLU A 186 -22.59 3.02 6.71
C GLU A 186 -22.30 4.50 6.49
N ALA A 187 -21.97 4.90 5.25
CA ALA A 187 -21.62 6.26 4.89
C ALA A 187 -22.85 7.09 4.45
N GLY A 188 -23.09 8.22 5.14
CA GLY A 188 -24.09 9.23 4.77
C GLY A 188 -25.28 9.35 5.73
N GLU A 189 -26.04 10.45 5.62
CA GLU A 189 -27.26 10.70 6.42
C GLU A 189 -28.44 9.80 5.99
N LEU A 190 -28.32 9.11 4.87
CA LEU A 190 -29.30 8.15 4.35
C LEU A 190 -29.15 6.78 5.01
N ARG A 191 -29.01 6.76 6.34
CA ARG A 191 -29.29 5.57 7.14
C ARG A 191 -30.69 5.12 6.71
N ALA A 192 -30.84 3.83 6.41
CA ALA A 192 -31.91 3.23 5.60
C ALA A 192 -33.39 3.52 6.01
N ASP A 193 -33.66 4.36 7.00
CA ASP A 193 -34.98 4.74 7.47
C ASP A 193 -35.68 5.83 6.61
N GLY A 194 -34.99 6.43 5.62
CA GLY A 194 -35.52 7.59 4.89
C GLY A 194 -35.42 7.62 3.36
N TYR A 195 -34.72 6.69 2.71
CA TYR A 195 -34.47 6.83 1.26
C TYR A 195 -35.58 6.20 0.41
N LYS A 196 -36.47 7.04 -0.15
CA LYS A 196 -37.29 6.65 -1.31
C LYS A 196 -36.46 6.85 -2.57
N ALA A 197 -36.04 5.75 -3.19
CA ALA A 197 -35.32 5.79 -4.45
C ALA A 197 -36.08 6.64 -5.50
N PRO A 198 -35.41 7.50 -6.28
CA PRO A 198 -36.05 8.21 -7.38
C PRO A 198 -36.60 7.19 -8.37
N ARG A 199 -37.90 7.24 -8.65
CA ARG A 199 -38.52 6.42 -9.69
C ARG A 199 -37.90 6.84 -11.02
N ILE A 200 -37.11 5.95 -11.62
CA ILE A 200 -36.67 6.07 -13.01
C ILE A 200 -37.95 6.16 -13.87
N PRO A 201 -38.14 7.22 -14.69
CA PRO A 201 -39.29 7.30 -15.58
C PRO A 201 -39.22 6.10 -16.53
N LYS A 202 -40.27 5.28 -16.58
CA LYS A 202 -40.38 4.26 -17.61
C LYS A 202 -40.34 4.97 -18.96
N SER A 203 -39.35 4.62 -19.78
CA SER A 203 -39.29 4.99 -21.19
C SER A 203 -40.66 4.73 -21.82
N GLY A 204 -41.18 5.75 -22.50
CA GLY A 204 -42.52 5.75 -23.06
C GLY A 204 -42.83 4.46 -23.83
N THR A 205 -43.99 3.91 -23.52
CA THR A 205 -44.69 2.95 -24.38
C THR A 205 -44.84 3.57 -25.76
N GLY A 206 -44.03 3.12 -26.70
CA GLY A 206 -44.26 3.37 -28.12
C GLY A 206 -45.63 2.78 -28.51
N ASN A 207 -46.50 3.65 -29.00
CA ASN A 207 -47.73 3.27 -29.68
C ASN A 207 -47.38 2.33 -30.84
N ASN A 208 -47.72 1.05 -30.71
CA ASN A 208 -48.00 0.20 -31.85
C ASN A 208 -49.52 0.11 -31.99
N GLN A 209 -50.09 1.10 -32.66
CA GLN A 209 -51.37 0.94 -33.35
C GLN A 209 -51.10 0.84 -34.85
N ASN A 210 -51.65 -0.23 -35.42
CA ASN A 210 -52.02 -0.40 -36.83
C ASN A 210 -50.92 -0.72 -37.84
N LEU A 211 -50.86 -2.01 -38.21
CA LEU A 211 -50.83 -2.44 -39.60
C LEU A 211 -51.70 -3.70 -39.73
N ALA A 212 -52.93 -3.47 -40.20
CA ALA A 212 -53.79 -4.48 -40.77
C ALA A 212 -53.67 -4.40 -42.30
N CYS A 213 -53.13 -5.46 -42.90
CA CYS A 213 -53.55 -6.08 -44.16
C CYS A 213 -52.71 -7.35 -44.34
#